data_AF-A0A6A5A459-F1
#
_entry.id   AF-A0A6A5A459-F1
#
_cell.length_a   1.000
_cell.length_b   1.000
_cell.length_c   1.000
_cell.angle_alpha   90.00
_cell.angle_beta   90.00
_cell.angle_gamma   90.00
#
_symmetry.space_group_name_H-M   'P 1'
#
loop_
_entity.id
_entity.type
_entity.pdbx_description
1 polymer ?
#
loop_
_entity_poly.entity_id
_entity_poly.type
_entity_poly.pdbx_seq_one_letter_code
_entity_poly.pdbx_strand_id
1 'polypeptide(L)'
;MGNVIGMARVFNKQIIIGETGWATAGWAYRAGVASPENAALWLNDFHVFAQEFGWPYYYYVAFDTTWRHNANTNITEPEVESYFGLFDDNRNLKPAYANLNIKKRKQYGYPPIPTRPDVPTPTESTWDVVQNVFAAVFTAVEGLW
;
A
#
# COMPACT_ATOMS: atom_id res chain seq x y z
N MET A 1 -0.17 -12.37 1.08
CA MET A 1 0.28 -11.42 2.14
C MET A 1 0.78 -12.09 3.43
N GLY A 2 0.42 -13.34 3.75
CA GLY A 2 0.74 -13.97 5.05
C GLY A 2 2.21 -13.87 5.49
N ASN A 3 3.16 -14.15 4.59
CA ASN A 3 4.60 -14.07 4.90
C ASN A 3 5.06 -12.63 5.22
N VAL A 4 4.60 -11.63 4.46
CA VAL A 4 4.94 -10.21 4.69
C VAL A 4 4.41 -9.76 6.05
N ILE A 5 3.15 -10.11 6.37
CA ILE A 5 2.52 -9.76 7.64
C ILE A 5 3.23 -10.45 8.81
N GLY A 6 3.59 -11.73 8.63
CA GLY A 6 4.34 -12.50 9.62
C GLY A 6 5.71 -11.90 9.89
N MET A 7 6.47 -11.57 8.84
CA MET A 7 7.80 -10.97 8.98
C MET A 7 7.74 -9.57 9.59
N ALA A 8 6.76 -8.75 9.21
CA ALA A 8 6.55 -7.45 9.84
C ALA A 8 6.33 -7.59 11.35
N ARG A 9 5.54 -8.58 11.81
CA ARG A 9 5.37 -8.88 13.23
C ARG A 9 6.66 -9.34 13.91
N VAL A 10 7.39 -10.28 13.29
CA VAL A 10 8.68 -10.79 13.80
C VAL A 10 9.67 -9.67 14.05
N PHE A 11 9.75 -8.70 13.13
CA PHE A 11 10.70 -7.59 13.21
C PHE A 11 10.10 -6.30 13.80
N ASN A 12 8.91 -6.39 14.41
CA ASN A 12 8.18 -5.26 14.98
C ASN A 12 8.11 -4.04 14.02
N LYS A 13 7.78 -4.30 12.75
CA LYS A 13 7.62 -3.30 11.70
C LYS A 13 6.15 -2.99 11.49
N GLN A 14 5.87 -1.70 11.31
CA GLN A 14 4.56 -1.21 10.92
C GLN A 14 4.31 -1.52 9.43
N ILE A 15 3.11 -1.96 9.11
CA ILE A 15 2.64 -2.11 7.73
C ILE A 15 1.85 -0.86 7.36
N ILE A 16 2.19 -0.25 6.24
CA ILE A 16 1.47 0.86 5.64
C ILE A 16 1.14 0.46 4.20
N ILE A 17 -0.11 0.64 3.79
CA ILE A 17 -0.51 0.38 2.40
C ILE A 17 -0.23 1.65 1.59
N GLY A 18 0.81 1.58 0.75
CA GLY A 18 1.26 2.71 -0.05
C GLY A 18 0.21 3.17 -1.06
N GLU A 19 -0.45 2.25 -1.75
CA GLU A 19 -1.48 2.55 -2.74
C GLU A 19 -2.50 1.43 -2.83
N THR A 20 -3.76 1.81 -3.08
CA THR A 20 -4.88 0.91 -3.35
C THR A 20 -6.02 1.72 -3.94
N GLY A 21 -6.78 1.13 -4.85
CA GLY A 21 -7.88 1.82 -5.51
C GLY A 21 -8.62 0.90 -6.46
N TRP A 22 -9.71 1.41 -7.01
CA TRP A 22 -10.47 0.71 -8.05
C TRP A 22 -11.13 1.73 -8.96
N ALA A 23 -10.90 1.61 -10.27
CA ALA A 23 -11.38 2.58 -11.25
C ALA A 23 -12.90 2.52 -11.42
N THR A 24 -13.53 3.68 -11.60
CA THR A 24 -14.98 3.77 -11.85
C THR A 24 -15.36 3.48 -13.30
N ALA A 25 -14.41 3.49 -14.23
CA ALA A 25 -14.62 3.26 -15.66
C ALA A 25 -13.33 2.82 -16.37
N GLY A 26 -13.44 2.56 -17.68
CA GLY A 26 -12.35 2.18 -18.55
C GLY A 26 -12.03 0.69 -18.56
N TRP A 27 -11.05 0.32 -19.38
CA TRP A 27 -10.59 -1.07 -19.51
C TRP A 27 -9.07 -1.22 -19.37
N ALA A 28 -8.66 -2.35 -18.79
CA ALA A 28 -7.26 -2.77 -18.74
C ALA A 28 -7.14 -4.30 -18.80
N TYR A 29 -6.10 -4.77 -19.47
CA TYR A 29 -5.84 -6.20 -19.60
C TYR A 29 -5.59 -6.83 -18.22
N ARG A 30 -6.36 -7.90 -17.90
CA ARG A 30 -6.30 -8.64 -16.62
C ARG A 30 -6.63 -7.80 -15.38
N ALA A 31 -7.22 -6.62 -15.54
CA ALA A 31 -7.79 -5.87 -14.43
C ALA A 31 -9.17 -6.40 -14.06
N GLY A 32 -9.61 -6.09 -12.84
CA GLY A 32 -11.01 -6.27 -12.44
C GLY A 32 -11.94 -5.37 -13.26
N VAL A 33 -13.22 -5.72 -13.31
CA VAL A 33 -14.22 -4.90 -14.02
C VAL A 33 -14.34 -3.53 -13.37
N ALA A 34 -13.98 -2.48 -14.10
CA ALA A 34 -14.16 -1.11 -13.65
C ALA A 34 -15.63 -0.72 -13.72
N SER A 35 -16.19 -0.30 -12.59
CA SER A 35 -17.54 0.27 -12.52
C SER A 35 -17.66 1.14 -11.26
N PRO A 36 -18.59 2.11 -11.24
CA PRO A 36 -18.81 2.93 -10.04
C PRO A 36 -19.18 2.08 -8.81
N GLU A 37 -19.97 1.03 -9.00
CA GLU A 37 -20.40 0.12 -7.95
C GLU A 37 -19.22 -0.68 -7.39
N ASN A 38 -18.38 -1.25 -8.26
CA ASN A 38 -17.20 -2.00 -7.84
C ASN A 38 -16.17 -1.11 -7.14
N ALA A 39 -16.04 0.13 -7.58
CA ALA A 39 -15.14 1.09 -6.96
C ALA A 39 -15.58 1.47 -5.54
N ALA A 40 -16.87 1.77 -5.35
CA ALA A 40 -17.45 2.02 -4.03
C ALA A 40 -17.37 0.77 -3.14
N LEU A 41 -17.58 -0.41 -3.72
CA LEU A 41 -17.45 -1.69 -3.02
C LEU A 41 -16.03 -1.90 -2.48
N TRP A 42 -15.02 -1.66 -3.32
CA TRP A 42 -13.62 -1.78 -2.96
C TRP A 42 -13.25 -0.79 -1.86
N LEU A 43 -13.63 0.49 -2.01
CA LEU A 43 -13.38 1.51 -0.98
C LEU A 43 -13.97 1.10 0.38
N ASN A 44 -15.22 0.64 0.40
CA ASN A 44 -15.89 0.18 1.61
C ASN A 44 -15.16 -1.00 2.26
N ASP A 45 -14.97 -2.07 1.51
CA ASP A 45 -14.41 -3.32 2.02
C ASP A 45 -12.96 -3.15 2.44
N PHE A 46 -12.18 -2.42 1.65
CA PHE A 46 -10.78 -2.13 1.95
C PHE A 46 -10.65 -1.24 3.19
N HIS A 47 -11.48 -0.19 3.32
CA HIS A 47 -11.44 0.66 4.52
C HIS A 47 -11.74 -0.14 5.78
N VAL A 48 -12.80 -0.95 5.77
CA VAL A 48 -13.15 -1.83 6.90
C VAL A 48 -12.00 -2.79 7.21
N PHE A 49 -11.44 -3.43 6.18
CA PHE A 49 -10.29 -4.33 6.33
C PHE A 49 -9.07 -3.62 6.95
N ALA A 50 -8.69 -2.44 6.45
CA ALA A 50 -7.55 -1.69 6.96
C ALA A 50 -7.77 -1.26 8.43
N GLN A 51 -8.99 -0.87 8.80
CA GLN A 51 -9.35 -0.54 10.18
C GLN A 51 -9.24 -1.76 11.11
N GLU A 52 -9.70 -2.94 10.69
CA GLU A 52 -9.61 -4.18 11.48
C GLU A 52 -8.17 -4.61 11.77
N PHE A 53 -7.26 -4.32 10.83
CA PHE A 53 -5.85 -4.66 10.97
C PHE A 53 -4.99 -3.53 11.56
N GLY A 54 -5.58 -2.34 11.77
CA GLY A 54 -4.85 -1.15 12.24
C GLY A 54 -3.80 -0.67 11.25
N TRP A 55 -4.03 -0.85 9.94
CA TRP A 55 -3.08 -0.46 8.89
C TRP A 55 -3.42 0.92 8.33
N PRO A 56 -2.50 1.91 8.44
CA PRO A 56 -2.63 3.14 7.69
C PRO A 56 -2.50 2.88 6.20
N TYR A 57 -3.14 3.73 5.40
CA TYR A 57 -3.10 3.61 3.95
C TYR A 57 -3.27 4.96 3.25
N TYR A 58 -2.77 5.03 2.02
CA TYR A 58 -3.09 6.10 1.09
C TYR A 58 -3.99 5.53 -0.02
N TYR A 59 -5.19 6.09 -0.15
CA TYR A 59 -6.12 5.68 -1.20
C TYR A 59 -5.76 6.36 -2.51
N TYR A 60 -5.60 5.56 -3.54
CA TYR A 60 -5.25 6.01 -4.89
C TYR A 60 -6.56 6.16 -5.70
N VAL A 61 -6.96 7.37 -6.09
CA VAL A 61 -6.33 8.70 -5.88
C VAL A 61 -7.41 9.75 -5.61
N ALA A 62 -7.02 10.97 -5.26
CA ALA A 62 -7.97 12.05 -5.00
C ALA A 62 -8.82 12.39 -6.23
N PHE A 63 -8.20 12.73 -7.37
CA PHE A 63 -8.90 13.22 -8.57
C PHE A 63 -8.62 12.32 -9.76
N ASP A 64 -9.58 12.25 -10.68
CA ASP A 64 -9.37 11.62 -11.97
C ASP A 64 -8.23 12.29 -12.74
N THR A 65 -7.45 11.44 -13.41
CA THR A 65 -6.27 11.84 -14.17
C THR A 65 -6.47 11.55 -15.65
N THR A 66 -7.46 12.23 -16.25
CA THR A 66 -7.89 12.05 -17.65
C THR A 66 -6.80 12.29 -18.69
N TRP A 67 -5.68 12.90 -18.30
CA TRP A 67 -4.50 13.10 -19.14
C TRP A 67 -3.60 11.87 -19.27
N ARG A 68 -3.75 10.84 -18.42
CA ARG A 68 -2.87 9.66 -18.41
C ARG A 68 -3.12 8.69 -19.55
N HIS A 69 -4.37 8.60 -20.00
CA HIS A 69 -4.73 7.82 -21.17
C HIS A 69 -4.99 8.76 -22.36
N ASN A 70 -4.20 8.61 -23.42
CA ASN A 70 -4.44 9.32 -24.67
C ASN A 70 -4.70 8.30 -25.79
N ALA A 71 -5.96 8.21 -26.21
CA ALA A 71 -6.40 7.30 -27.26
C ALA A 71 -5.84 7.62 -28.66
N ASN A 72 -5.32 8.84 -28.85
CA ASN A 72 -4.83 9.35 -30.14
C ASN A 72 -3.29 9.31 -30.26
N THR A 73 -2.57 8.82 -29.25
CA THR A 73 -1.11 8.65 -29.26
C THR A 73 -0.73 7.26 -28.77
N ASN A 74 0.55 6.85 -28.89
CA ASN A 74 1.01 5.59 -28.29
C ASN A 74 0.59 5.53 -26.82
N ILE A 75 -0.28 4.57 -26.52
CA ILE A 75 -0.87 4.36 -25.19
C ILE A 75 0.29 4.10 -24.21
N THR A 76 0.59 5.06 -23.34
CA THR A 76 1.54 4.85 -22.26
C THR A 76 0.91 4.11 -21.09
N GLU A 77 -0.40 4.29 -20.87
CA GLU A 77 -1.14 3.73 -19.73
C GLU A 77 -2.53 3.21 -20.11
N PRO A 78 -3.04 2.15 -19.46
CA PRO A 78 -4.39 1.63 -19.67
C PRO A 78 -5.49 2.68 -19.41
N GLU A 79 -6.66 2.50 -20.02
CA GLU A 79 -7.77 3.46 -19.94
C GLU A 79 -8.25 3.69 -18.50
N VAL A 80 -8.27 2.63 -17.67
CA VAL A 80 -8.66 2.71 -16.24
C VAL A 80 -7.87 3.73 -15.43
N GLU A 81 -6.62 4.03 -15.82
CA GLU A 81 -5.76 4.99 -15.13
C GLU A 81 -6.32 6.43 -15.14
N SER A 82 -7.30 6.70 -15.99
CA SER A 82 -8.02 7.98 -16.01
C SER A 82 -9.08 8.10 -14.92
N TYR A 83 -9.51 7.00 -14.30
CA TYR A 83 -10.79 6.91 -13.57
C TYR A 83 -10.69 6.42 -12.11
N PHE A 84 -9.51 6.46 -11.49
CA PHE A 84 -9.29 6.07 -10.08
C PHE A 84 -9.68 7.13 -9.04
N GLY A 85 -10.01 8.35 -9.47
CA GLY A 85 -10.31 9.45 -8.57
C GLY A 85 -11.55 9.20 -7.71
N LEU A 86 -11.48 9.57 -6.43
CA LEU A 86 -12.67 9.80 -5.61
C LEU A 86 -13.51 10.96 -6.17
N PHE A 87 -12.82 11.96 -6.68
CA PHE A 87 -13.38 13.11 -7.37
C PHE A 87 -13.17 12.99 -8.88
N ASP A 88 -14.10 13.54 -9.66
CA ASP A 88 -13.91 13.69 -11.10
C ASP A 88 -12.86 14.78 -11.43
N ASP A 89 -12.57 14.95 -12.72
CA ASP A 89 -11.63 15.95 -13.24
C ASP A 89 -12.07 17.39 -12.97
N ASN A 90 -13.38 17.59 -12.78
CA ASN A 90 -14.01 18.86 -12.40
C ASN A 90 -14.05 19.08 -10.87
N ARG A 91 -13.41 18.20 -10.09
CA ARG A 91 -13.31 18.26 -8.62
C ARG A 91 -14.63 18.03 -7.88
N ASN A 92 -15.62 17.42 -8.53
CA ASN A 92 -16.84 16.97 -7.87
C ASN A 92 -16.66 15.57 -7.32
N LEU A 93 -17.18 15.31 -6.12
CA LEU A 93 -17.19 13.97 -5.55
C LEU A 93 -18.04 13.06 -6.44
N LYS A 94 -17.48 11.93 -6.89
CA LYS A 94 -18.24 11.04 -7.77
C LYS A 94 -19.49 10.49 -7.05
N PRO A 95 -20.63 10.36 -7.74
CA PRO A 95 -21.90 9.93 -7.12
C PRO A 95 -21.82 8.60 -6.37
N ALA A 96 -20.97 7.68 -6.83
CA ALA A 96 -20.74 6.38 -6.19
C ALA A 96 -20.21 6.49 -4.75
N TYR A 97 -19.48 7.56 -4.44
CA TYR A 97 -18.91 7.80 -3.11
C TYR A 97 -19.75 8.76 -2.27
N ALA A 98 -20.47 9.69 -2.90
CA ALA A 98 -21.26 10.71 -2.20
C ALA A 98 -22.30 10.12 -1.23
N ASN A 99 -22.87 8.97 -1.57
CA ASN A 99 -23.85 8.27 -0.73
C ASN A 99 -23.31 6.99 -0.10
N LEU A 100 -21.99 6.76 -0.14
CA LEU A 100 -21.39 5.55 0.37
C LEU A 100 -21.47 5.54 1.91
N ASN A 101 -22.28 4.63 2.44
CA ASN A 101 -22.31 4.36 3.88
C ASN A 101 -21.42 3.16 4.18
N ILE A 102 -20.30 3.42 4.88
CA ILE A 102 -19.31 2.40 5.21
C ILE A 102 -19.93 1.37 6.16
N LYS A 103 -19.94 0.11 5.73
CA LYS A 103 -20.50 -1.01 6.49
C LYS A 103 -19.63 -2.23 6.35
N LYS A 104 -19.45 -2.94 7.46
CA LYS A 104 -18.84 -4.27 7.44
C LYS A 104 -19.76 -5.25 6.73
N ARG A 105 -19.33 -5.76 5.58
CA ARG A 105 -20.08 -6.75 4.78
C ARG A 105 -19.49 -8.15 4.85
N LYS A 106 -18.21 -8.25 5.20
CA LYS A 106 -17.45 -9.49 5.34
C LYS A 106 -16.60 -9.43 6.60
N GLN A 107 -16.29 -10.59 7.16
CA GLN A 107 -15.36 -10.73 8.28
C GLN A 107 -14.00 -11.15 7.72
N TYR A 108 -12.96 -10.38 8.05
CA TYR A 108 -11.60 -10.71 7.66
C TYR A 108 -10.86 -11.27 8.86
N GLY A 109 -10.48 -12.55 8.80
CA GLY A 109 -9.63 -13.16 9.82
C GLY A 109 -8.18 -12.75 9.61
N TYR A 110 -7.39 -12.69 10.69
CA TYR A 110 -5.94 -12.60 10.56
C TYR A 110 -5.44 -13.80 9.76
N PRO A 111 -4.59 -13.62 8.73
CA PRO A 111 -3.94 -14.77 8.12
C PRO A 111 -3.15 -15.53 9.18
N PRO A 112 -3.08 -16.87 9.07
CA PRO A 112 -2.31 -17.66 10.02
C PRO A 112 -0.89 -17.12 10.12
N ILE A 113 -0.38 -16.97 11.35
CA ILE A 113 1.00 -16.59 11.59
C ILE A 113 1.85 -17.69 10.94
N PRO A 114 2.73 -17.39 9.97
CA PRO A 114 3.64 -18.39 9.47
C PRO A 114 4.42 -18.92 10.67
N THR A 115 4.48 -20.26 10.81
CA THR A 115 5.40 -20.87 11.77
C THR A 115 6.76 -20.29 11.44
N ARG A 116 7.36 -19.58 12.41
CA ARG A 116 8.64 -18.88 12.27
C ARG A 116 9.58 -19.75 11.43
N PRO A 117 9.96 -19.39 10.19
CA PRO A 117 11.19 -19.96 9.65
C PRO A 117 12.26 -19.60 10.67
N ASP A 118 13.09 -20.54 11.12
CA ASP A 118 14.13 -20.29 12.14
C ASP A 118 14.82 -18.97 11.83
N VAL A 119 14.37 -17.89 12.48
CA VAL A 119 14.94 -16.56 12.27
C VAL A 119 16.28 -16.70 12.94
N PRO A 120 17.39 -16.69 12.18
CA PRO A 120 18.71 -16.75 12.78
C PRO A 120 18.72 -15.64 13.82
N THR A 121 19.13 -15.97 15.05
CA THR A 121 19.53 -14.94 16.01
C THR A 121 20.38 -13.94 15.23
N PRO A 122 20.10 -12.62 15.28
CA PRO A 122 20.91 -11.64 14.57
C PRO A 122 22.37 -11.86 14.97
N THR A 123 23.12 -12.54 14.12
CA THR A 123 24.57 -12.58 14.19
C THR A 123 24.98 -11.22 13.72
N GLU A 124 25.63 -10.47 14.60
CA GLU A 124 26.29 -9.20 14.29
C GLU A 124 26.99 -9.36 12.93
N SER A 125 26.59 -8.56 11.93
CA SER A 125 27.16 -8.72 10.61
C SER A 125 28.64 -8.34 10.68
N THR A 126 29.46 -8.88 9.78
CA THR A 126 30.86 -8.46 9.68
C THR A 126 30.99 -6.94 9.49
N TRP A 127 29.98 -6.31 8.89
CA TRP A 127 29.90 -4.86 8.76
C TRP A 127 29.63 -4.15 10.09
N ASP A 128 28.75 -4.67 10.95
CA ASP A 128 28.50 -4.10 12.27
C ASP A 128 29.76 -4.15 13.14
N VAL A 129 30.49 -5.27 13.11
CA VAL A 129 31.78 -5.43 13.80
C VAL A 129 32.82 -4.45 13.26
N VAL A 130 32.93 -4.32 11.94
CA VAL A 130 33.90 -3.41 11.30
C VAL A 130 33.58 -1.95 11.63
N GLN A 131 32.31 -1.55 11.62
CA GLN A 131 31.90 -0.20 12.01
C GLN A 131 32.17 0.08 13.50
N ASN A 132 31.92 -0.90 14.37
CA ASN A 132 32.22 -0.79 15.81
C ASN A 132 33.74 -0.65 16.05
N VAL A 133 34.57 -1.38 15.30
CA VAL A 133 36.04 -1.26 15.37
C VAL A 133 36.51 0.11 14.85
N PHE A 134 36.01 0.56 13.69
CA PHE A 134 36.36 1.89 13.17
C PHE A 134 35.94 3.00 14.12
N ALA A 135 34.73 2.94 14.67
CA ALA A 135 34.25 3.90 15.65
C ALA A 135 35.13 3.91 16.91
N ALA A 136 35.51 2.75 17.44
CA ALA A 136 36.40 2.64 18.60
C ALA A 136 37.81 3.22 18.32
N VAL A 137 38.39 2.94 17.15
CA VAL A 137 39.69 3.47 16.74
C VAL A 137 39.63 4.98 16.55
N PHE A 138 38.60 5.51 15.89
CA PHE A 138 38.42 6.95 15.75
C PHE A 138 38.28 7.66 17.10
N THR A 139 37.47 7.09 18.00
CA THR A 139 37.28 7.67 19.35
C THR A 139 38.57 7.65 20.17
N ALA A 140 39.39 6.61 20.05
CA ALA A 140 40.70 6.53 20.71
C ALA A 140 41.71 7.54 20.13
N VAL A 141 41.67 7.81 18.83
CA VAL A 141 42.57 8.77 18.15
C VAL A 141 42.14 10.22 18.40
N GLU A 142 40.85 10.51 18.51
CA GLU A 142 40.36 11.86 18.86
C GLU A 142 40.49 12.19 20.35
N GLY A 143 40.56 11.19 21.23
CA GLY A 143 40.84 11.40 22.67
C GLY A 143 42.32 11.64 23.03
N LEU A 144 43.20 11.71 22.03
CA LEU A 144 44.66 11.83 22.19
C LEU A 144 45.23 13.22 21.84
N TRP A 145 44.37 14.24 21.71
CA TRP A 145 44.75 15.65 21.58
C TRP A 145 44.02 16.53 22.59
#